data_AF-A0A1Y2F7G2-F1
#
_entry.id   AF-A0A1Y2F7G2-F1
#
_cell.length_a   1.000
_cell.length_b   1.000
_cell.length_c   1.000
_cell.angle_alpha   90.00
_cell.angle_beta   90.00
_cell.angle_gamma   90.00
#
_symmetry.space_group_name_H-M   'P 1'
#
loop_
_entity.id
_entity.type
_entity.pdbx_description
1 polymer ?
#
loop_
_entity_poly.entity_id
_entity_poly.type
_entity_poly.pdbx_seq_one_letter_code
_entity_poly.pdbx_strand_id
1 'polypeptide(L)' 'MSPSPRPEAQPGTDADNWDKALEQGGCTKENQTLLDCKMKHGDWRQCTKEMMAFKRCWDERKERTQ' A
#
# COMPACT_ATOMS: atom_id res chain seq x y z
N MET A 1 30.67 -4.15 -20.69
CA MET A 1 29.28 -3.64 -20.71
C MET A 1 28.43 -4.62 -19.91
N SER A 2 28.51 -4.58 -18.58
CA SER A 2 27.77 -5.51 -17.72
C SER A 2 26.45 -4.86 -17.31
N PRO A 3 25.28 -5.50 -17.50
CA PRO A 3 24.06 -5.01 -16.91
C PRO A 3 24.14 -5.27 -15.39
N SER A 4 24.10 -4.20 -14.59
CA SER A 4 23.96 -4.33 -13.14
C SER A 4 22.65 -5.08 -12.84
N PRO A 5 22.67 -6.13 -12.00
CA PRO A 5 21.43 -6.71 -11.50
C PRO A 5 20.73 -5.65 -10.65
N ARG A 6 19.53 -5.28 -11.05
CA ARG A 6 18.59 -4.51 -10.23
C ARG A 6 18.44 -5.27 -8.91
N PRO A 7 18.57 -4.62 -7.73
CA PRO A 7 18.51 -5.35 -6.46
C PRO A 7 17.17 -6.09 -6.38
N GLU A 8 17.24 -7.43 -6.39
CA GLU A 8 16.12 -8.28 -6.02
C GLU A 8 15.76 -7.97 -4.57
N ALA A 9 14.46 -7.81 -4.32
CA ALA A 9 13.90 -7.55 -3.01
C ALA A 9 14.46 -8.57 -1.99
N GLN A 10 15.17 -8.09 -0.97
CA GLN A 10 15.79 -8.93 0.05
C GLN A 10 14.68 -9.62 0.88
N PRO A 11 14.83 -10.89 1.31
CA PRO A 11 13.85 -11.53 2.18
C PRO A 11 13.82 -10.80 3.53
N GLY A 12 12.79 -9.98 3.74
CA GLY A 12 12.69 -9.00 4.82
C GLY A 12 12.45 -7.55 4.37
N THR A 13 12.36 -7.29 3.06
CA THR A 13 12.04 -5.96 2.53
C THR A 13 10.56 -5.63 2.70
N ASP A 14 10.31 -4.45 3.25
CA ASP A 14 9.12 -3.58 3.25
C ASP A 14 7.84 -4.08 2.54
N ALA A 15 7.92 -4.63 1.32
CA ALA A 15 6.79 -5.17 0.57
C ALA A 15 6.05 -6.33 1.30
N ASP A 16 6.77 -7.28 1.90
CA ASP A 16 6.13 -8.39 2.64
C ASP A 16 5.41 -7.90 3.90
N ASN A 17 5.96 -6.87 4.55
CA ASN A 17 5.37 -6.26 5.73
C ASN A 17 4.18 -5.38 5.38
N TRP A 18 4.24 -4.69 4.24
CA TRP A 18 3.16 -3.87 3.70
C TRP A 18 1.94 -4.74 3.35
N ASP A 19 2.13 -5.78 2.53
CA ASP A 19 1.02 -6.65 2.10
C ASP A 19 0.46 -7.42 3.30
N LYS A 20 1.30 -7.92 4.21
CA LYS A 20 0.82 -8.52 5.46
C LYS A 20 0.07 -7.54 6.35
N ALA A 21 0.54 -6.31 6.49
CA ALA A 21 -0.16 -5.30 7.28
C ALA A 21 -1.51 -4.94 6.64
N LEU A 22 -1.61 -5.00 5.32
CA LEU A 22 -2.86 -4.79 4.60
C LEU A 22 -3.84 -5.95 4.80
N GLU A 23 -3.37 -7.19 4.72
CA GLU A 23 -4.18 -8.39 4.96
C GLU A 23 -4.63 -8.50 6.42
N GLN A 24 -3.71 -8.30 7.38
CA GLN A 24 -4.01 -8.33 8.81
C GLN A 24 -4.85 -7.12 9.23
N GLY A 25 -4.54 -5.96 8.65
CA GLY A 25 -5.26 -4.72 8.87
C GLY A 25 -6.60 -4.71 8.19
N GLY A 26 -6.90 -5.59 7.23
CA GLY A 26 -8.20 -5.78 6.56
C GLY A 26 -8.74 -4.56 5.79
N CYS A 27 -7.93 -3.51 5.57
CA CYS A 27 -8.29 -2.32 4.80
C CYS A 27 -7.97 -2.50 3.31
N THR A 28 -7.94 -3.75 2.87
CA THR A 28 -7.57 -4.18 1.51
C THR A 28 -8.50 -3.57 0.47
N LYS A 29 -9.79 -3.41 0.77
CA LYS A 29 -10.77 -2.84 -0.16
C LYS A 29 -10.51 -1.36 -0.47
N GLU A 30 -10.24 -0.56 0.56
CA GLU A 30 -9.89 0.85 0.38
C GLU A 30 -8.55 1.01 -0.34
N ASN A 31 -7.58 0.14 -0.04
CA ASN A 31 -6.32 0.12 -0.78
C ASN A 31 -6.49 -0.28 -2.25
N GLN A 32 -7.30 -1.29 -2.55
CA GLN A 32 -7.62 -1.67 -3.93
C GLN A 32 -8.24 -0.51 -4.70
N THR A 33 -9.11 0.27 -4.04
CA THR A 33 -9.72 1.46 -4.64
C THR A 33 -8.68 2.56 -4.91
N LEU A 34 -7.74 2.77 -3.99
CA LEU A 34 -6.62 3.70 -4.18
C LEU A 34 -5.69 3.26 -5.34
N LEU A 35 -5.38 1.97 -5.42
CA LEU A 35 -4.59 1.39 -6.50
C LEU A 35 -5.30 1.52 -7.84
N ASP A 36 -6.61 1.25 -7.90
CA ASP A 36 -7.42 1.42 -9.11
C ASP A 36 -7.38 2.87 -9.61
N CYS A 37 -7.59 3.84 -8.71
CA CYS A 37 -7.49 5.25 -9.08
C CYS A 37 -6.08 5.62 -9.58
N LYS A 38 -5.03 5.14 -8.90
CA LYS A 38 -3.65 5.34 -9.34
C LYS A 38 -3.40 4.72 -10.71
N MET A 39 -3.93 3.53 -11.00
CA MET A 39 -3.79 2.88 -12.30
C MET A 39 -4.54 3.64 -13.40
N LYS A 40 -5.70 4.21 -13.07
CA LYS A 40 -6.51 4.97 -14.00
C LYS A 40 -5.95 6.37 -14.30
N HIS A 41 -5.48 7.07 -13.29
CA HIS A 41 -5.02 8.46 -13.40
C HIS A 41 -3.49 8.61 -13.51
N GLY A 42 -2.73 7.59 -13.11
CA GLY A 42 -1.28 7.64 -13.02
C GLY A 42 -0.73 8.52 -11.88
N ASP A 43 -1.59 9.27 -11.18
CA ASP A 43 -1.21 10.24 -10.17
C ASP A 43 -1.98 10.02 -8.86
N TRP A 44 -1.24 9.80 -7.77
CA TRP A 44 -1.79 9.57 -6.43
C TRP A 44 -2.42 10.83 -5.83
N ARG A 45 -2.05 12.03 -6.28
CA ARG A 45 -2.63 13.30 -5.80
C ARG A 45 -4.09 13.45 -6.23
N GLN A 46 -4.43 12.93 -7.41
CA GLN A 46 -5.81 12.90 -7.88
C GLN A 46 -6.67 11.92 -7.06
N CYS A 47 -6.04 10.94 -6.42
CA CYS A 47 -6.66 9.90 -5.60
C CYS A 47 -6.65 10.23 -4.10
N THR A 48 -6.59 11.52 -3.74
CA THR A 48 -6.50 11.96 -2.34
C THR A 48 -7.71 11.47 -1.51
N LYS A 49 -8.90 11.41 -2.11
CA LYS A 49 -10.12 10.95 -1.42
C LYS A 49 -10.01 9.46 -1.05
N GLU A 50 -9.57 8.62 -1.97
CA GLU A 50 -9.31 7.20 -1.76
C GLU A 50 -8.19 6.98 -0.75
N MET A 51 -7.15 7.82 -0.80
CA MET A 51 -6.04 7.79 0.16
C MET A 51 -6.51 8.12 1.57
N MET A 52 -7.39 9.12 1.74
CA MET A 52 -7.99 9.44 3.03
C MET A 52 -8.90 8.33 3.55
N ALA A 53 -9.66 7.66 2.68
CA ALA A 53 -10.48 6.52 3.05
C ALA A 53 -9.63 5.35 3.57
N PHE A 54 -8.55 5.02 2.84
CA PHE A 54 -7.58 4.02 3.27
C PHE A 54 -6.94 4.40 4.60
N LYS A 55 -6.46 5.65 4.73
CA LYS A 55 -5.84 6.14 5.96
C LYS A 55 -6.80 6.05 7.14
N ARG A 56 -8.07 6.41 6.97
CA ARG A 56 -9.08 6.33 8.04
C ARG A 56 -9.28 4.90 8.52
N CYS A 57 -9.48 3.94 7.61
CA CYS A 57 -9.60 2.53 7.99
C CYS A 57 -8.34 2.03 8.71
N TRP A 58 -7.16 2.45 8.22
CA TRP A 58 -5.88 2.07 8.79
C TRP A 58 -5.68 2.63 10.19
N ASP A 59 -6.03 3.89 10.41
CA ASP A 59 -5.93 4.58 11.70
C ASP A 59 -6.84 3.92 12.74
N GLU A 60 -8.12 3.69 12.40
CA GLU A 60 -9.10 3.01 13.28
C GLU A 60 -8.64 1.60 13.72
N ARG A 61 -7.78 0.94 12.94
CA ARG A 61 -7.28 -0.40 13.25
C ARG A 61 -5.88 -0.41 13.87
N LYS A 62 -5.07 0.62 13.63
CA LYS A 62 -3.76 0.77 14.27
C LYS A 62 -3.90 0.96 15.78
N GLU A 63 -4.94 1.67 16.21
CA GLU A 63 -5.34 1.83 17.63
C GLU A 63 -5.75 0.51 18.30
N ARG A 64 -6.15 -0.50 17.51
CA ARG A 64 -6.63 -1.81 18.01
C ARG A 64 -5.52 -2.86 18.11
N THR A 65 -4.30 -2.54 17.67
CA THR A 65 -3.16 -3.47 17.62
C THR A 65 -2.04 -3.02 18.57
N GLN A 66 -2.38 -2.25 19.60
CA GLN A 66 -1.49 -1.81 20.69
C GLN A 66 -1.82 -2.59 21.97
#